data_AF-S4Y1L3-F1
#
_entry.id   AF-S4Y1L3-F1
#
_cell.length_a   1.000
_cell.length_b   1.000
_cell.length_c   1.000
_cell.angle_alpha   90.00
_cell.angle_beta   90.00
_cell.angle_gamma   90.00
#
_symmetry.space_group_name_H-M   'P 1'
#
loop_
_entity.id
_entity.type
_entity.pdbx_description
1 polymer ?
#
loop_
_entity_poly.entity_id
_entity_poly.type
_entity_poly.pdbx_seq_one_letter_code
_entity_poly.pdbx_strand_id
1 'polypeptide(L)'
;MHEDPARGRVGECALEVYPPPVKATATCARYRAKGAPPPPPPPRAAGQPRGSGGRSRPTAAPPPERRAGAAPQPFRPPLPREIDIDMDIDEFRRVLREVLSEELGVGRAEMGGRWEGGEIVLRPGKEGTAEKRIPLDVFFHKIVMLRDKLRVLEQKINAHEGLSDAEKVQLQAYITGCYGTLTTFNVLFARREDGFAGSGRDD
;
A
#
# COMPACT_ATOMS: atom_id res chain seq x y z
N MET A 1 -35.16 26.66 3.05
CA MET A 1 -34.29 25.97 2.07
C MET A 1 -33.27 26.98 1.58
N HIS A 2 -31.98 26.65 1.58
CA HIS A 2 -30.93 27.55 1.09
C HIS A 2 -30.53 27.13 -0.32
N GLU A 3 -30.56 28.08 -1.26
CA GLU A 3 -30.30 27.86 -2.67
C GLU A 3 -29.04 28.64 -3.06
N ASP A 4 -28.00 27.91 -3.46
CA ASP A 4 -26.73 28.48 -3.93
C ASP A 4 -26.87 28.75 -5.45
N PRO A 5 -26.59 29.97 -5.93
CA PRO A 5 -26.81 30.34 -7.33
C PRO A 5 -25.98 29.54 -8.34
N ALA A 6 -24.87 28.91 -7.92
CA ALA A 6 -24.04 28.05 -8.77
C ALA A 6 -24.33 26.56 -8.56
N ARG A 7 -24.88 26.16 -7.40
CA ARG A 7 -25.00 24.75 -6.99
C ARG A 7 -26.43 24.27 -6.76
N GLY A 8 -27.44 25.14 -6.87
CA GLY A 8 -28.84 24.84 -6.60
C GLY A 8 -29.09 24.62 -5.11
N ARG A 9 -30.08 23.78 -4.76
CA ARG A 9 -30.37 23.47 -3.35
C ARG A 9 -29.20 22.72 -2.69
N VAL A 10 -28.69 23.28 -1.60
CA VAL A 10 -27.52 22.77 -0.87
C VAL A 10 -27.79 22.51 0.61
N GLY A 11 -26.99 21.62 1.18
CA GLY A 11 -27.14 21.10 2.52
C GLY A 11 -25.88 20.43 3.06
N GLU A 12 -26.04 19.57 4.05
CA GLU A 12 -24.96 18.90 4.77
C GLU A 12 -25.20 17.38 4.76
N CYS A 13 -24.12 16.60 4.76
CA CYS A 13 -24.21 15.14 4.89
C CYS A 13 -24.06 14.77 6.38
N ALA A 14 -25.12 14.23 6.99
CA ALA A 14 -25.11 13.88 8.41
C ALA A 14 -24.16 12.71 8.79
N LEU A 15 -23.47 12.13 7.80
CA LEU A 15 -22.45 11.11 7.97
C LEU A 15 -21.03 11.68 7.84
N GLU A 16 -20.87 13.00 7.61
CA GLU A 16 -19.59 13.71 7.42
C GLU A 16 -18.70 13.17 6.28
N VAL A 17 -19.24 12.31 5.42
CA VAL A 17 -18.54 11.70 4.28
C VAL A 17 -18.12 12.74 3.23
N TYR A 18 -18.85 13.85 3.12
CA TYR A 18 -18.56 14.93 2.17
C TYR A 18 -18.50 16.28 2.88
N PRO A 19 -17.49 17.11 2.57
CA PRO A 19 -17.41 18.45 3.13
C PRO A 19 -18.58 19.32 2.62
N PRO A 20 -19.22 20.13 3.48
CA PRO A 20 -20.31 21.01 3.06
C PRO A 20 -19.79 22.18 2.19
N PRO A 21 -20.60 22.73 1.26
CA PRO A 21 -22.01 22.44 0.99
C PRO A 21 -22.24 21.29 -0.02
N VAL A 22 -23.06 20.31 0.36
CA VAL A 22 -23.45 19.16 -0.47
C VAL A 22 -24.71 19.50 -1.27
N LYS A 23 -24.76 19.15 -2.57
CA LYS A 23 -25.97 19.35 -3.40
C LYS A 23 -27.07 18.36 -3.02
N ALA A 24 -28.34 18.76 -3.13
CA ALA A 24 -29.49 17.89 -2.84
C ALA A 24 -29.58 16.63 -3.74
N THR A 25 -28.96 16.66 -4.92
CA THR A 25 -28.86 15.52 -5.86
C THR A 25 -27.67 14.60 -5.59
N ALA A 26 -26.84 14.89 -4.59
CA ALA A 26 -25.69 14.05 -4.26
C ALA A 26 -26.10 12.73 -3.59
N THR A 27 -25.29 11.69 -3.75
CA THR A 27 -25.53 10.31 -3.29
C THR A 27 -25.52 10.11 -1.76
N CYS A 28 -25.51 11.19 -0.95
CA CYS A 28 -25.51 11.05 0.51
C CYS A 28 -26.90 10.58 0.98
N ALA A 29 -26.99 9.31 1.40
CA ALA A 29 -28.22 8.68 1.90
C ALA A 29 -28.81 9.35 3.15
N ARG A 30 -28.06 10.24 3.82
CA ARG A 30 -28.51 11.08 4.94
C ARG A 30 -28.26 12.57 4.70
N TYR A 31 -28.52 13.02 3.48
CA TYR A 31 -28.53 14.44 3.15
C TYR A 31 -29.51 15.22 4.03
N ARG A 32 -29.10 16.42 4.46
CA ARG A 32 -29.94 17.37 5.18
C ARG A 32 -29.87 18.74 4.54
N ALA A 33 -31.03 19.36 4.32
CA ALA A 33 -31.07 20.74 3.88
C ALA A 33 -30.39 21.65 4.91
N LYS A 34 -29.62 22.64 4.43
CA LYS A 34 -28.95 23.63 5.30
C LYS A 34 -30.02 24.36 6.14
N GLY A 35 -29.85 24.32 7.47
CA GLY A 35 -30.80 24.91 8.44
C GLY A 35 -31.96 23.99 8.87
N ALA A 36 -31.93 22.70 8.53
CA ALA A 36 -32.89 21.75 9.07
C ALA A 36 -32.67 21.54 10.59
N PRO A 37 -33.75 21.37 11.39
CA PRO A 37 -33.60 21.08 12.81
C PRO A 37 -32.84 19.76 13.02
N PRO A 38 -32.06 19.64 14.11
CA PRO A 38 -31.38 18.39 14.46
C PRO A 38 -32.41 17.25 14.59
N PRO A 39 -32.00 15.98 14.36
CA PRO A 39 -32.92 14.87 14.51
C PRO A 39 -33.32 14.81 15.99
N PRO A 40 -34.54 14.34 16.29
CA PRO A 40 -34.88 14.01 17.67
C PRO A 40 -33.84 13.02 18.20
N PRO A 41 -33.39 13.18 19.46
CA PRO A 41 -32.51 12.19 20.07
C PRO A 41 -33.20 10.82 20.02
N PRO A 42 -32.44 9.73 19.88
CA PRO A 42 -33.03 8.39 19.91
C PRO A 42 -33.82 8.22 21.21
N PRO A 43 -34.97 7.51 21.17
CA PRO A 43 -35.73 7.24 22.38
C PRO A 43 -34.82 6.56 23.39
N ARG A 44 -34.76 7.10 24.61
CA ARG A 44 -33.98 6.52 25.70
C ARG A 44 -34.44 5.07 25.87
N ALA A 45 -33.52 4.12 25.75
CA ALA A 45 -33.79 2.76 26.19
C ALA A 45 -34.19 2.80 27.66
N ALA A 46 -35.28 2.12 28.03
CA ALA A 46 -35.68 1.96 29.42
C ALA A 46 -34.52 1.30 30.18
N GLY A 47 -33.82 2.05 31.05
CA GLY A 47 -32.75 1.50 31.89
C GLY A 47 -31.46 2.31 32.05
N GLN A 48 -31.30 3.51 31.47
CA GLN A 48 -30.10 4.34 31.75
C GLN A 48 -30.19 5.05 33.11
N PRO A 49 -29.23 4.83 34.04
CA PRO A 49 -29.28 5.41 35.37
C PRO A 49 -28.98 6.91 35.34
N ARG A 50 -29.74 7.70 36.13
CA ARG A 50 -29.39 9.06 36.50
C ARG A 50 -28.35 8.99 37.61
N GLY A 51 -27.19 9.60 37.41
CA GLY A 51 -26.22 9.79 38.48
C GLY A 51 -26.76 10.78 39.50
N SER A 52 -26.96 10.33 40.74
CA SER A 52 -26.96 11.18 41.93
C SER A 52 -26.78 10.34 43.19
N GLY A 53 -25.80 10.71 44.01
CA GLY A 53 -25.80 10.60 45.47
C GLY A 53 -26.29 9.30 46.11
N GLY A 54 -25.38 8.55 46.74
CA GLY A 54 -25.72 7.33 47.45
C GLY A 54 -26.68 7.51 48.64
N ARG A 55 -27.47 6.46 48.91
CA ARG A 55 -27.60 5.74 50.20
C ARG A 55 -28.66 4.63 50.10
N SER A 56 -28.19 3.40 50.31
CA SER A 56 -28.70 2.35 51.21
C SER A 56 -30.14 1.77 51.14
N ARG A 57 -30.16 0.43 50.91
CA ARG A 57 -30.91 -0.66 51.59
C ARG A 57 -32.35 -1.03 51.12
N PRO A 58 -32.85 -2.27 51.40
CA PRO A 58 -33.05 -3.32 50.38
C PRO A 58 -34.47 -3.93 50.36
N THR A 59 -34.61 -5.06 49.62
CA THR A 59 -35.66 -6.11 49.63
C THR A 59 -36.86 -5.99 48.68
N ALA A 60 -36.97 -6.94 47.73
CA ALA A 60 -37.99 -8.00 47.69
C ALA A 60 -37.78 -8.91 46.45
N ALA A 61 -38.08 -10.20 46.59
CA ALA A 61 -37.87 -11.26 45.59
C ALA A 61 -38.74 -11.12 44.31
N PRO A 62 -38.34 -11.70 43.16
CA PRO A 62 -39.12 -11.63 41.92
C PRO A 62 -40.22 -12.73 41.88
N PRO A 63 -41.37 -12.49 41.20
CA PRO A 63 -42.32 -13.54 40.84
C PRO A 63 -41.84 -14.33 39.60
N PRO A 64 -42.37 -15.54 39.35
CA PRO A 64 -41.75 -16.52 38.47
C PRO A 64 -41.94 -16.19 36.98
N GLU A 65 -40.93 -16.58 36.21
CA GLU A 65 -40.81 -16.44 34.76
C GLU A 65 -42.00 -17.03 34.01
N ARG A 66 -42.67 -16.21 33.19
CA ARG A 66 -43.39 -16.72 32.02
C ARG A 66 -42.36 -16.89 30.91
N ARG A 67 -42.01 -18.15 30.64
CA ARG A 67 -41.28 -18.59 29.45
C ARG A 67 -42.01 -18.10 28.20
N ALA A 68 -41.53 -17.03 27.59
CA ALA A 68 -41.83 -16.72 26.21
C ALA A 68 -40.80 -17.45 25.35
N GLY A 69 -41.29 -18.32 24.46
CA GLY A 69 -40.47 -19.19 23.62
C GLY A 69 -39.38 -18.42 22.88
N ALA A 70 -38.18 -18.99 22.88
CA ALA A 70 -37.06 -18.51 22.10
C ALA A 70 -37.43 -18.54 20.61
N ALA A 71 -37.52 -17.37 19.98
CA ALA A 71 -37.50 -17.28 18.54
C ALA A 71 -36.17 -17.87 18.02
N PRO A 72 -36.17 -18.62 16.90
CA PRO A 72 -34.94 -19.17 16.35
C PRO A 72 -34.02 -18.02 15.95
N GLN A 73 -32.86 -17.91 16.60
CA GLN A 73 -31.87 -16.93 16.20
C GLN A 73 -31.33 -17.33 14.81
N PRO A 74 -31.29 -16.42 13.82
CA PRO A 74 -30.67 -16.73 12.55
C PRO A 74 -29.20 -17.06 12.80
N PHE A 75 -28.74 -18.19 12.26
CA PHE A 75 -27.34 -18.60 12.31
C PHE A 75 -26.50 -17.47 11.71
N ARG A 76 -25.87 -16.67 12.57
CA ARG A 76 -24.80 -15.77 12.17
C ARG A 76 -23.55 -16.62 12.14
N PRO A 77 -22.99 -16.97 10.97
CA PRO A 77 -21.64 -17.52 10.95
C PRO A 77 -20.75 -16.54 11.71
N PRO A 78 -19.94 -17.00 12.68
CA PRO A 78 -19.02 -16.11 13.36
C PRO A 78 -18.14 -15.47 12.28
N LEU A 79 -18.02 -14.14 12.33
CA LEU A 79 -17.03 -13.45 11.52
C LEU A 79 -15.68 -14.15 11.74
N PRO A 80 -14.88 -14.36 10.68
CA PRO A 80 -13.55 -14.94 10.82
C PRO A 80 -12.82 -14.18 11.94
N ARG A 81 -12.30 -14.93 12.91
CA ARG A 81 -11.50 -14.36 14.01
C ARG A 81 -10.42 -13.49 13.36
N GLU A 82 -10.23 -12.32 13.96
CA GLU A 82 -9.19 -11.36 13.61
C GLU A 82 -7.95 -12.11 13.15
N ILE A 83 -7.47 -11.79 11.95
CA ILE A 83 -6.15 -12.25 11.53
C ILE A 83 -5.21 -11.46 12.45
N ASP A 84 -4.88 -12.03 13.61
CA ASP A 84 -3.79 -11.56 14.47
C ASP A 84 -2.52 -11.72 13.65
N ILE A 85 -2.20 -10.67 12.89
CA ILE A 85 -0.87 -10.48 12.36
C ILE A 85 -0.09 -9.86 13.51
N ASP A 86 0.33 -10.69 14.47
CA ASP A 86 1.32 -10.34 15.50
C ASP A 86 2.72 -10.13 14.86
N MET A 87 2.80 -9.38 13.75
CA MET A 87 4.08 -8.93 13.21
C MET A 87 4.45 -7.62 13.90
N ASP A 88 5.69 -7.55 14.35
CA ASP A 88 6.25 -6.29 14.76
C ASP A 88 6.30 -5.30 13.56
N ILE A 89 6.36 -4.00 13.84
CA ILE A 89 6.31 -2.97 12.79
C ILE A 89 7.48 -3.11 11.80
N ASP A 90 8.61 -3.64 12.25
CA ASP A 90 9.81 -3.80 11.41
C ASP A 90 9.71 -5.05 10.52
N GLU A 91 9.08 -6.11 11.00
CA GLU A 91 8.68 -7.31 10.28
C GLU A 91 7.60 -6.98 9.25
N PHE A 92 6.59 -6.20 9.62
CA PHE A 92 5.59 -5.70 8.67
C PHE A 92 6.23 -4.84 7.58
N ARG A 93 7.16 -3.95 7.91
CA ARG A 93 7.92 -3.18 6.92
C ARG A 93 8.79 -4.06 6.02
N ARG A 94 9.37 -5.12 6.58
CA ARG A 94 10.17 -6.09 5.83
C ARG A 94 9.30 -6.86 4.84
N VAL A 95 8.17 -7.40 5.30
CA VAL A 95 7.19 -8.12 4.47
C VAL A 95 6.58 -7.20 3.43
N LEU A 96 6.18 -5.98 3.80
CA LEU A 96 5.64 -5.02 2.84
C LEU A 96 6.71 -4.63 1.80
N ARG A 97 7.96 -4.44 2.21
CA ARG A 97 9.06 -4.20 1.27
C ARG A 97 9.28 -5.41 0.38
N GLU A 98 9.21 -6.62 0.91
CA GLU A 98 9.39 -7.87 0.19
C GLU A 98 8.29 -8.08 -0.85
N VAL A 99 7.02 -7.94 -0.46
CA VAL A 99 5.86 -8.00 -1.35
C VAL A 99 5.91 -6.87 -2.39
N LEU A 100 6.20 -5.63 -1.99
CA LEU A 100 6.34 -4.52 -2.95
C LEU A 100 7.53 -4.75 -3.88
N SER A 101 8.63 -5.31 -3.39
CA SER A 101 9.78 -5.67 -4.20
C SER A 101 9.46 -6.80 -5.17
N GLU A 102 8.72 -7.81 -4.76
CA GLU A 102 8.25 -8.90 -5.61
C GLU A 102 7.28 -8.39 -6.69
N GLU A 103 6.26 -7.62 -6.32
CA GLU A 103 5.28 -7.02 -7.23
C GLU A 103 5.91 -6.00 -8.20
N LEU A 104 6.97 -5.29 -7.77
CA LEU A 104 7.74 -4.40 -8.64
C LEU A 104 8.81 -5.12 -9.48
N GLY A 105 8.97 -6.45 -9.34
CA GLY A 105 10.05 -7.21 -9.99
C GLY A 105 11.46 -6.83 -9.52
N VAL A 106 11.55 -6.21 -8.34
CA VAL A 106 12.76 -5.88 -7.58
C VAL A 106 13.11 -7.08 -6.69
N GLY A 107 13.19 -8.28 -7.26
CA GLY A 107 13.58 -9.49 -6.53
C GLY A 107 15.01 -9.37 -6.00
N ARG A 108 15.28 -10.00 -4.85
CA ARG A 108 16.64 -10.15 -4.29
C ARG A 108 17.46 -11.03 -5.23
N ALA A 109 18.11 -10.41 -6.21
CA ALA A 109 19.03 -11.11 -7.09
C ALA A 109 20.15 -11.74 -6.25
N GLU A 110 20.42 -13.01 -6.50
CA GLU A 110 21.50 -13.75 -5.85
C GLU A 110 22.75 -13.76 -6.75
N MET A 111 23.92 -13.58 -6.13
CA MET A 111 25.19 -13.69 -6.83
C MET A 111 25.52 -15.17 -7.03
N GLY A 112 26.04 -15.55 -8.21
CA GLY A 112 26.43 -16.93 -8.47
C GLY A 112 27.56 -17.37 -7.55
N GLY A 113 27.43 -18.55 -6.93
CA GLY A 113 28.33 -19.02 -5.87
C GLY A 113 29.82 -19.03 -6.24
N ARG A 114 30.17 -19.13 -7.53
CA ARG A 114 31.56 -19.06 -8.02
C ARG A 114 32.25 -17.71 -7.76
N TRP A 115 31.48 -16.67 -7.41
CA TRP A 115 31.94 -15.30 -7.21
C TRP A 115 31.95 -14.87 -5.75
N GLU A 116 31.47 -15.71 -4.84
CA GLU A 116 31.43 -15.44 -3.40
C GLU A 116 32.84 -15.20 -2.85
N GLY A 117 32.98 -14.16 -2.01
CA GLY A 117 34.26 -13.77 -1.41
C GLY A 117 35.31 -13.26 -2.41
N GLY A 118 34.97 -13.12 -3.70
CA GLY A 118 35.86 -12.59 -4.71
C GLY A 118 35.94 -11.07 -4.71
N GLU A 119 36.82 -10.53 -5.55
CA GLU A 119 37.02 -9.08 -5.70
C GLU A 119 37.35 -8.68 -7.13
N ILE A 120 36.97 -7.47 -7.50
CA ILE A 120 37.41 -6.79 -8.71
C ILE A 120 38.71 -6.06 -8.40
N VAL A 121 39.73 -6.31 -9.22
CA VAL A 121 41.02 -5.61 -9.16
C VAL A 121 41.12 -4.63 -10.32
N LEU A 122 41.01 -3.34 -10.03
CA LEU A 122 41.25 -2.27 -11.00
C LEU A 122 42.75 -1.96 -11.03
N ARG A 123 43.39 -2.35 -12.15
CA ARG A 123 44.81 -2.09 -12.40
C ARG A 123 44.98 -0.77 -13.15
N PRO A 124 45.65 0.23 -12.56
CA PRO A 124 45.91 1.49 -13.25
C PRO A 124 46.86 1.27 -14.44
N GLY A 125 46.63 1.95 -15.55
CA GLY A 125 47.54 1.91 -16.71
C GLY A 125 48.85 2.70 -16.52
N LYS A 126 49.03 3.37 -15.38
CA LYS A 126 50.21 4.18 -15.05
C LYS A 126 51.07 3.45 -14.02
N GLU A 127 52.35 3.26 -14.36
CA GLU A 127 53.34 2.67 -13.47
C GLU A 127 53.44 3.41 -12.12
N GLY A 128 53.67 2.66 -11.04
CA GLY A 128 53.77 3.18 -9.69
C GLY A 128 52.42 3.52 -9.01
N THR A 129 51.28 3.27 -9.66
CA THR A 129 49.97 3.50 -9.07
C THR A 129 49.42 2.22 -8.44
N ALA A 130 48.91 2.31 -7.21
CA ALA A 130 48.34 1.17 -6.49
C ALA A 130 47.05 0.66 -7.13
N GLU A 131 46.87 -0.67 -7.11
CA GLU A 131 45.63 -1.32 -7.53
C GLU A 131 44.48 -0.94 -6.59
N LYS A 132 43.29 -0.76 -7.15
CA LYS A 132 42.06 -0.60 -6.36
C LYS A 132 41.29 -1.91 -6.35
N ARG A 133 41.06 -2.44 -5.15
CA ARG A 133 40.29 -3.66 -4.92
C ARG A 133 38.87 -3.32 -4.49
N ILE A 134 37.89 -4.03 -5.03
CA ILE A 134 36.47 -3.84 -4.73
C ILE A 134 35.86 -5.22 -4.51
N PRO A 135 35.30 -5.54 -3.32
CA PRO A 135 34.62 -6.81 -3.10
C PRO A 135 33.49 -7.04 -4.12
N LEU A 136 33.36 -8.25 -4.64
CA LEU A 136 32.34 -8.59 -5.63
C LEU A 136 30.93 -8.42 -5.06
N ASP A 137 30.71 -8.71 -3.78
CA ASP A 137 29.41 -8.48 -3.12
C ASP A 137 28.97 -7.02 -3.20
N VAL A 138 29.92 -6.10 -2.94
CA VAL A 138 29.69 -4.65 -3.01
C VAL A 138 29.43 -4.20 -4.44
N PHE A 139 30.17 -4.74 -5.40
CA PHE A 139 29.96 -4.43 -6.81
C PHE A 139 28.61 -4.96 -7.31
N PHE A 140 28.30 -6.22 -7.02
CA PHE A 140 27.05 -6.87 -7.39
C PHE A 140 25.85 -6.13 -6.82
N HIS A 141 25.89 -5.74 -5.55
CA HIS A 141 24.85 -4.91 -4.95
C HIS A 141 24.62 -3.59 -5.72
N LYS A 142 25.69 -2.94 -6.21
CA LYS A 142 25.56 -1.73 -7.03
C LYS A 142 24.93 -2.00 -8.40
N ILE A 143 25.26 -3.13 -9.01
CA ILE A 143 24.67 -3.57 -10.29
C ILE A 143 23.17 -3.86 -10.12
N VAL A 144 22.78 -4.55 -9.05
CA VAL A 144 21.37 -4.79 -8.70
C VAL A 144 20.64 -3.48 -8.44
N MET A 145 21.22 -2.54 -7.68
CA MET A 145 20.62 -1.22 -7.48
C MET A 145 20.42 -0.44 -8.79
N LEU A 146 21.33 -0.59 -9.77
CA LEU A 146 21.19 0.04 -11.08
C LEU A 146 20.02 -0.55 -11.86
N ARG A 147 19.90 -1.88 -11.88
CA ARG A 147 18.77 -2.62 -12.47
C ARG A 147 17.44 -2.10 -11.93
N ASP A 148 17.33 -2.03 -10.61
CA ASP A 148 16.08 -1.66 -9.95
C ASP A 148 15.71 -0.20 -10.25
N LYS A 149 16.69 0.70 -10.32
CA LYS A 149 16.47 2.11 -10.71
C LYS A 149 16.01 2.25 -12.16
N LEU A 150 16.57 1.46 -13.08
CA LEU A 150 16.15 1.45 -14.49
C LEU A 150 14.71 0.92 -14.63
N ARG A 151 14.34 -0.12 -13.88
CA ARG A 151 12.97 -0.66 -13.85
C ARG A 151 11.97 0.40 -13.36
N VAL A 152 12.29 1.09 -12.27
CA VAL A 152 11.45 2.18 -11.75
C VAL A 152 11.37 3.35 -12.75
N LEU A 153 12.46 3.68 -13.44
CA LEU A 153 12.46 4.73 -14.46
C LEU A 153 11.53 4.39 -15.62
N GLU A 154 11.59 3.16 -16.11
CA GLU A 154 10.72 2.65 -17.17
C GLU A 154 9.24 2.73 -16.78
N GLN A 155 8.89 2.28 -15.57
CA GLN A 155 7.53 2.39 -15.04
C GLN A 155 7.04 3.85 -15.00
N LYS A 156 7.90 4.77 -14.53
CA LYS A 156 7.58 6.20 -14.49
C LYS A 156 7.33 6.78 -15.87
N ILE A 157 8.12 6.41 -16.88
CA ILE A 157 7.94 6.86 -18.26
C ILE A 157 6.62 6.32 -18.82
N ASN A 158 6.30 5.06 -18.56
CA ASN A 158 5.05 4.46 -19.02
C ASN A 158 3.82 5.19 -18.44
N ALA A 159 3.86 5.51 -17.15
CA ALA A 159 2.80 6.22 -16.43
C ALA A 159 2.79 7.75 -16.64
N HIS A 160 3.74 8.32 -17.40
CA HIS A 160 3.83 9.77 -17.57
C HIS A 160 2.71 10.30 -18.49
N GLU A 161 1.87 11.20 -17.99
CA GLU A 161 0.70 11.72 -18.73
C GLU A 161 1.08 12.75 -19.81
N GLY A 162 2.18 13.47 -19.64
CA GLY A 162 2.59 14.55 -20.54
C GLY A 162 3.49 14.15 -21.71
N LEU A 163 3.82 12.85 -21.85
CA LEU A 163 4.63 12.35 -22.97
C LEU A 163 3.71 11.73 -24.03
N SER A 164 3.96 12.04 -25.29
CA SER A 164 3.30 11.35 -26.40
C SER A 164 3.76 9.89 -26.49
N ASP A 165 2.95 9.04 -27.12
CA ASP A 165 3.29 7.61 -27.30
C ASP A 165 4.60 7.42 -28.06
N ALA A 166 4.89 8.27 -29.05
CA ALA A 166 6.14 8.24 -29.80
C ALA A 166 7.37 8.53 -28.91
N GLU A 167 7.28 9.53 -28.03
CA GLU A 167 8.35 9.86 -27.08
C GLU A 167 8.55 8.75 -26.04
N LYS A 168 7.46 8.16 -25.54
CA LYS A 168 7.52 7.00 -24.62
C LYS A 168 8.27 5.84 -25.26
N VAL A 169 7.93 5.48 -26.49
CA VAL A 169 8.60 4.41 -27.24
C VAL A 169 10.09 4.71 -27.44
N GLN A 170 10.45 5.95 -27.78
CA GLN A 170 11.85 6.34 -27.95
C GLN A 170 12.65 6.21 -26.65
N LEU A 171 12.09 6.65 -25.52
CA LEU A 171 12.73 6.55 -24.21
C LEU A 171 12.83 5.08 -23.74
N GLN A 172 11.79 4.28 -23.97
CA GLN A 172 11.79 2.84 -23.67
C GLN A 172 12.84 2.10 -24.51
N ALA A 173 13.01 2.46 -25.78
CA ALA A 173 14.07 1.91 -26.63
C ALA A 173 15.46 2.28 -26.10
N TYR A 174 15.64 3.51 -25.62
CA TYR A 174 16.91 3.94 -25.00
C TYR A 174 17.20 3.17 -23.70
N ILE A 175 16.20 2.98 -22.83
CA ILE A 175 16.33 2.16 -21.61
C ILE A 175 16.68 0.71 -21.95
N THR A 176 16.03 0.13 -22.98
CA THR A 176 16.37 -1.21 -23.48
C THR A 176 17.83 -1.28 -23.94
N GLY A 177 18.33 -0.23 -24.60
CA GLY A 177 19.75 -0.09 -24.94
C GLY A 177 20.65 -0.07 -23.71
N CYS A 178 20.26 0.65 -22.65
CA CYS A 178 20.98 0.64 -21.37
C CYS A 178 21.02 -0.76 -20.73
N TYR A 179 19.92 -1.53 -20.77
CA TYR A 179 19.95 -2.92 -20.31
C TYR A 179 20.89 -3.79 -21.14
N GLY A 180 20.95 -3.54 -22.46
CA GLY A 180 21.89 -4.20 -23.37
C GLY A 180 23.36 -4.05 -22.96
N THR A 181 23.80 -2.85 -22.58
CA THR A 181 25.19 -2.61 -22.16
C THR A 181 25.54 -3.27 -20.82
N LEU A 182 24.54 -3.59 -20.01
CA LEU A 182 24.72 -4.24 -18.72
C LEU A 182 24.73 -5.78 -18.81
N THR A 183 24.37 -6.36 -19.96
CA THR A 183 24.35 -7.83 -20.17
C THR A 183 25.71 -8.49 -19.92
N THR A 184 26.83 -7.76 -20.08
CA THR A 184 28.17 -8.24 -19.72
C THR A 184 28.28 -8.70 -18.27
N PHE A 185 27.49 -8.11 -17.36
CA PHE A 185 27.48 -8.46 -15.94
C PHE A 185 26.55 -9.63 -15.59
N ASN A 186 25.82 -10.20 -16.56
CA ASN A 186 24.90 -11.32 -16.34
C ASN A 186 25.60 -12.55 -15.76
N VAL A 187 26.91 -12.69 -16.01
CA VAL A 187 27.73 -13.77 -15.46
C VAL A 187 27.77 -13.77 -13.93
N LEU A 188 27.50 -12.64 -13.28
CA LEU A 188 27.49 -12.52 -11.82
C LEU A 188 26.22 -13.06 -11.18
N PHE A 189 25.12 -13.20 -11.92
CA PHE A 189 23.84 -13.64 -11.38
C PHE A 189 23.80 -15.16 -11.25
N ALA A 190 23.21 -15.65 -10.16
CA ALA A 190 22.97 -17.08 -9.94
C ALA A 190 21.91 -17.63 -10.89
N ARG A 191 20.86 -16.84 -11.16
CA ARG A 191 19.75 -17.17 -12.05
C ARG A 191 19.76 -16.26 -13.27
N ARG A 192 19.39 -16.80 -14.44
CA ARG A 192 19.45 -16.06 -15.72
C ARG A 192 18.38 -14.97 -15.78
N GLU A 193 17.21 -15.27 -15.21
CA GLU A 193 16.03 -14.40 -15.12
C GLU A 193 16.25 -13.15 -14.27
N ASP A 194 17.19 -13.19 -13.33
CA ASP A 194 17.52 -12.05 -12.47
C ASP A 194 18.42 -11.01 -13.17
N GLY A 195 19.06 -11.42 -14.28
CA GLY A 195 20.00 -10.63 -15.05
C GLY A 195 19.33 -9.57 -15.94
N PHE A 196 20.15 -8.96 -16.78
CA PHE A 196 19.76 -7.95 -17.75
C PHE A 196 19.36 -8.59 -19.08
N ALA A 197 18.30 -8.06 -19.70
CA ALA A 197 17.89 -8.41 -21.06
C ALA A 197 17.97 -7.15 -21.93
N GLY A 198 18.80 -7.20 -22.98
CA GLY A 198 18.89 -6.15 -23.98
C GLY A 198 18.22 -6.55 -25.29
N SER A 199 18.15 -5.61 -26.24
CA SER A 199 17.68 -5.84 -27.61
C SER A 199 18.69 -6.60 -28.49
N GLY A 200 19.44 -7.54 -27.91
CA GLY A 200 20.57 -8.19 -28.58
C GLY A 200 20.19 -8.76 -29.93
N ARG A 201 20.79 -8.20 -30.99
CA ARG A 201 21.14 -8.95 -32.19
C ARG A 201 22.15 -10.00 -31.72
N ASP A 202 21.84 -11.27 -31.94
CA ASP A 202 22.83 -12.34 -31.81
C ASP A 202 23.98 -12.02 -32.80
N ASP A 203 25.18 -11.76 -32.27
CA ASP A 203 26.44 -11.78 -33.01
C ASP A 203 27.33 -12.87 -32.40
#